data_AF-A0AAP4NHW2-F1
#
_entry.id   AF-A0AAP4NHW2-F1
#
_cell.length_a   1.000
_cell.length_b   1.000
_cell.length_c   1.000
_cell.angle_alpha   90.00
_cell.angle_beta   90.00
_cell.angle_gamma   90.00
#
_symmetry.space_group_name_H-M   'P 1'
#
loop_
_entity.id
_entity.type
_entity.pdbx_description
1 polymer ?
#
loop_
_entity_poly.entity_id
_entity_poly.type
_entity_poly.pdbx_seq_one_letter_code
_entity_poly.pdbx_strand_id
1 'polypeptide(L)'
;MQPSLPRIAHSARAAARFFDAGSASARRLQRPAHCWLWLALIAPGIAQAQVDLSQLDAEMAAPRTQVLVLGSVHLSQLPKGSDIGTARLQPLMDRLAAYAPTIITTEDLSGETCDLMRRHPAVYLPEDTTTYCPDTSEAARATGLDVPTALGQVRAALRSSPSAPTPAQRRHLAALFLASGEPPSALVQWLQLAPAEQRSGDGLDAALVARLRSMEQRPNESYQIAARLAARLGLQRVHPADDHTGDNVDLADPAAYGKAIQAAWDKAAPRARAMREREDQLASQGKLLELYRAINLPASQQLAIAVDFRAALSEGSPQRYGYRYMSRWEIRNLRMVSNVRASFADQPGARVLAVVGAMHKPWFDNWLGQLQGVDIVDAAQVLGTDGK
;
A
#
# COMPACT_ATOMS: atom_id res chain seq x y z
N MET A 1 4.15 15.23 5.00
CA MET A 1 3.10 14.24 4.69
C MET A 1 2.43 13.77 5.97
N GLN A 2 1.19 14.18 6.20
CA GLN A 2 0.32 13.60 7.23
C GLN A 2 -0.65 12.68 6.48
N PRO A 3 -0.94 11.47 6.94
CA PRO A 3 -2.10 10.75 6.45
C PRO A 3 -3.33 11.57 6.86
N SER A 4 -3.96 12.21 5.88
CA SER A 4 -5.19 12.95 6.07
C SER A 4 -6.31 11.97 6.45
N LEU A 5 -6.65 11.90 7.73
CA LEU A 5 -7.91 11.28 8.16
C LEU A 5 -9.08 12.17 7.70
N PRO A 6 -10.16 11.60 7.14
CA PRO A 6 -11.36 12.35 6.79
C PRO A 6 -12.03 12.90 8.06
N ARG A 7 -12.44 14.17 7.99
CA ARG A 7 -13.23 14.83 9.03
C ARG A 7 -14.62 14.20 9.07
N ILE A 8 -14.98 13.53 10.17
CA ILE A 8 -16.36 13.12 10.44
C ILE A 8 -16.80 13.72 11.76
N ALA A 9 -17.78 14.63 11.68
CA ALA A 9 -18.48 15.22 12.81
C ALA A 9 -19.99 14.99 12.62
N HIS A 10 -20.66 14.73 13.76
CA HIS A 10 -22.11 14.67 14.00
C HIS A 10 -22.88 13.42 13.55
N SER A 11 -23.31 12.58 14.51
CA SER A 11 -24.60 12.72 15.22
C SER A 11 -24.74 11.65 16.31
N ALA A 12 -25.70 11.83 17.21
CA ALA A 12 -25.69 11.29 18.57
C ALA A 12 -26.84 10.32 18.87
N ARG A 13 -26.63 9.56 19.97
CA ARG A 13 -27.57 9.18 21.06
C ARG A 13 -28.32 7.84 21.07
N ALA A 14 -28.28 7.29 22.30
CA ALA A 14 -29.18 6.36 23.02
C ALA A 14 -29.01 4.86 22.70
N ALA A 15 -28.98 3.92 23.66
CA ALA A 15 -29.49 3.93 25.03
C ALA A 15 -28.67 3.03 25.97
N ALA A 16 -28.77 3.34 27.27
CA ALA A 16 -28.19 2.62 28.40
C ALA A 16 -29.06 1.40 28.81
N ARG A 17 -28.47 0.40 29.51
CA ARG A 17 -28.67 0.13 30.96
C ARG A 17 -28.42 -1.34 31.39
N PHE A 18 -27.91 -1.44 32.62
CA PHE A 18 -28.01 -2.50 33.64
C PHE A 18 -27.28 -3.83 33.44
N PHE A 19 -26.27 -4.10 34.29
CA PHE A 19 -26.42 -5.03 35.41
C PHE A 19 -25.38 -4.72 36.51
N ASP A 20 -25.87 -4.66 37.75
CA ASP A 20 -25.15 -4.48 38.99
C ASP A 20 -25.46 -5.71 39.87
N ALA A 21 -24.45 -6.32 40.47
CA ALA A 21 -24.46 -7.31 41.56
C ALA A 21 -23.06 -7.95 41.60
N GLY A 22 -22.36 -8.11 42.72
CA GLY A 22 -22.67 -7.85 44.11
C GLY A 22 -21.39 -8.17 44.89
N SER A 23 -21.16 -7.42 45.96
CA SER A 23 -20.03 -7.56 46.86
C SER A 23 -20.21 -8.75 47.82
N ALA A 24 -19.13 -9.43 48.17
CA ALA A 24 -19.08 -10.25 49.37
C ALA A 24 -17.65 -10.36 49.93
N SER A 25 -17.42 -9.49 50.92
CA SER A 25 -16.65 -9.61 52.15
C SER A 25 -15.47 -10.59 52.28
N ALA A 26 -14.38 -9.99 52.76
CA ALA A 26 -13.16 -10.59 53.26
C ALA A 26 -13.37 -11.56 54.44
N ARG A 27 -12.49 -12.56 54.52
CA ARG A 27 -12.06 -13.11 55.82
C ARG A 27 -10.58 -13.49 55.74
N ARG A 28 -9.81 -12.81 56.59
CA ARG A 28 -8.37 -12.93 56.81
C ARG A 28 -8.18 -13.97 57.92
N LEU A 29 -7.37 -15.00 57.69
CA LEU A 29 -6.85 -15.87 58.74
C LEU A 29 -5.35 -16.07 58.54
N GLN A 30 -4.59 -15.86 59.61
CA GLN A 30 -3.15 -15.95 59.71
C GLN A 30 -2.73 -17.39 60.06
N ARG A 31 -1.74 -17.92 59.30
CA ARG A 31 -0.48 -18.64 59.68
C ARG A 31 -0.52 -19.63 60.87
N PRO A 32 0.21 -20.78 60.81
CA PRO A 32 1.67 -20.75 60.71
C PRO A 32 2.35 -21.87 59.90
N ALA A 33 3.68 -21.73 59.87
CA ALA A 33 4.69 -22.45 59.14
C ALA A 33 4.73 -23.96 59.41
N HIS A 34 5.14 -24.69 58.36
CA HIS A 34 6.18 -25.73 58.32
C HIS A 34 5.77 -26.74 57.26
N CYS A 35 6.41 -26.71 56.09
CA CYS A 35 6.41 -27.85 55.19
C CYS A 35 7.52 -27.71 54.13
N TRP A 36 8.54 -28.55 54.31
CA TRP A 36 9.34 -29.23 53.29
C TRP A 36 10.16 -28.40 52.30
N LEU A 37 11.48 -28.47 52.49
CA LEU A 37 12.41 -28.67 51.38
C LEU A 37 11.92 -29.87 50.55
N TRP A 38 11.47 -29.63 49.33
CA TRP A 38 11.56 -30.59 48.24
C TRP A 38 12.21 -29.92 47.04
N LEU A 39 13.32 -30.52 46.60
CA LEU A 39 13.92 -30.31 45.29
C LEU A 39 12.84 -30.45 44.21
N ALA A 40 12.53 -29.36 43.50
CA ALA A 40 11.87 -29.44 42.20
C ALA A 40 11.96 -28.11 41.43
N LEU A 41 13.16 -27.60 41.15
CA LEU A 41 13.35 -26.55 40.15
C LEU A 41 14.64 -26.78 39.34
N ILE A 42 14.73 -27.95 38.72
CA ILE A 42 15.39 -28.07 37.42
C ILE A 42 14.27 -28.43 36.44
N ALA A 43 13.40 -27.47 36.16
CA ALA A 43 12.80 -27.43 34.84
C ALA A 43 13.88 -26.77 33.97
N PRO A 44 14.59 -27.50 33.10
CA PRO A 44 15.32 -26.81 32.05
C PRO A 44 14.24 -26.01 31.31
N GLY A 45 14.46 -24.71 31.18
CA GLY A 45 13.59 -23.88 30.37
C GLY A 45 13.49 -24.54 29.00
N ILE A 46 12.35 -25.18 28.74
CA ILE A 46 11.94 -25.49 27.38
C ILE A 46 11.59 -24.12 26.81
N ALA A 47 12.62 -23.34 26.48
CA ALA A 47 12.51 -22.39 25.41
C ALA A 47 11.94 -23.24 24.27
N GLN A 48 10.68 -22.97 23.89
CA GLN A 48 10.13 -23.59 22.72
C GLN A 48 11.08 -23.23 21.60
N ALA A 49 11.86 -24.20 21.12
CA ALA A 49 12.69 -24.02 19.95
C ALA A 49 11.72 -23.61 18.84
N GLN A 50 11.75 -22.31 18.50
CA GLN A 50 10.92 -21.80 17.43
C GLN A 50 11.42 -22.43 16.13
N VAL A 51 10.51 -22.76 15.24
CA VAL A 51 10.87 -23.22 13.90
C VAL A 51 11.58 -22.06 13.20
N ASP A 52 12.85 -22.26 12.85
CA ASP A 52 13.61 -21.29 12.08
C ASP A 52 13.27 -21.42 10.59
N LEU A 53 12.45 -20.48 10.09
CA LEU A 53 12.06 -20.41 8.69
C LEU A 53 13.09 -19.66 7.83
N SER A 54 14.10 -19.02 8.42
CA SER A 54 15.08 -18.19 7.70
C SER A 54 16.02 -18.99 6.80
N GLN A 55 16.15 -20.29 7.06
CA GLN A 55 16.99 -21.22 6.28
C GLN A 55 16.16 -22.18 5.42
N LEU A 56 14.82 -22.07 5.41
CA LEU A 56 13.94 -23.01 4.71
C LEU A 56 14.22 -23.08 3.19
N ASP A 57 14.73 -22.00 2.62
CA ASP A 57 15.04 -21.85 1.20
C ASP A 57 16.55 -21.95 0.88
N ALA A 58 17.38 -22.42 1.82
CA ALA A 58 18.83 -22.53 1.64
C ALA A 58 19.21 -23.46 0.46
N GLU A 59 18.42 -24.50 0.21
CA GLU A 59 18.60 -25.45 -0.90
C GLU A 59 17.59 -25.22 -2.03
N MET A 60 16.97 -24.04 -2.10
CA MET A 60 15.97 -23.74 -3.14
C MET A 60 16.61 -23.81 -4.53
N ALA A 61 16.10 -24.71 -5.38
CA ALA A 61 16.60 -24.90 -6.76
C ALA A 61 16.18 -23.77 -7.72
N ALA A 62 15.06 -23.11 -7.44
CA ALA A 62 14.58 -21.98 -8.22
C ALA A 62 15.44 -20.72 -7.99
N PRO A 63 15.56 -19.82 -8.98
CA PRO A 63 16.19 -18.52 -8.76
C PRO A 63 15.38 -17.68 -7.77
N ARG A 64 16.08 -16.90 -6.95
CA ARG A 64 15.48 -15.99 -5.97
C ARG A 64 14.91 -14.75 -6.67
N THR A 65 13.73 -14.33 -6.23
CA THR A 65 13.06 -13.11 -6.70
C THR A 65 13.67 -11.90 -6.03
N GLN A 66 14.00 -10.88 -6.81
CA GLN A 66 14.48 -9.60 -6.31
C GLN A 66 13.30 -8.65 -6.14
N VAL A 67 13.17 -8.02 -4.98
CA VAL A 67 12.11 -7.05 -4.70
C VAL A 67 12.71 -5.72 -4.30
N LEU A 68 12.50 -4.71 -5.15
CA LEU A 68 12.77 -3.31 -4.86
C LEU A 68 11.48 -2.64 -4.36
N VAL A 69 11.45 -2.20 -3.12
CA VAL A 69 10.37 -1.37 -2.60
C VAL A 69 10.75 0.10 -2.75
N LEU A 70 10.03 0.82 -3.59
CA LEU A 70 10.15 2.25 -3.79
C LEU A 70 9.11 2.97 -2.93
N GLY A 71 9.57 3.53 -1.82
CA GLY A 71 8.80 4.49 -1.04
C GLY A 71 8.53 5.73 -1.88
N SER A 72 7.28 6.18 -1.87
CA SER A 72 6.82 7.25 -2.72
C SER A 72 6.24 8.40 -1.92
N VAL A 73 6.45 9.61 -2.45
CA VAL A 73 5.62 10.76 -2.12
C VAL A 73 4.30 10.63 -2.87
N HIS A 74 3.16 10.90 -2.24
CA HIS A 74 1.95 11.23 -2.97
C HIS A 74 2.18 12.54 -3.74
N LEU A 75 2.44 12.45 -5.04
CA LEU A 75 2.67 13.53 -6.01
C LEU A 75 1.56 14.58 -5.94
N SER A 76 0.32 14.15 -5.71
CA SER A 76 -0.83 15.04 -5.50
C SER A 76 -0.75 15.90 -4.23
N GLN A 77 0.07 15.49 -3.27
CA GLN A 77 0.29 16.18 -1.99
C GLN A 77 1.59 16.99 -1.95
N LEU A 78 2.33 17.06 -3.06
CA LEU A 78 3.52 17.91 -3.13
C LEU A 78 3.16 19.39 -2.97
N PRO A 79 4.11 20.24 -2.51
CA PRO A 79 3.89 21.67 -2.43
C PRO A 79 3.31 22.24 -3.72
N LYS A 80 2.31 23.11 -3.59
CA LYS A 80 1.62 23.71 -4.74
C LYS A 80 2.63 24.40 -5.66
N GLY A 81 2.59 24.06 -6.94
CA GLY A 81 3.52 24.59 -7.94
C GLY A 81 4.79 23.75 -8.15
N SER A 82 4.94 22.62 -7.44
CA SER A 82 6.00 21.65 -7.73
C SER A 82 5.89 21.16 -9.18
N ASP A 83 6.99 21.25 -9.93
CA ASP A 83 7.08 20.75 -11.30
C ASP A 83 7.29 19.24 -11.28
N ILE A 84 6.24 18.49 -11.62
CA ILE A 84 6.27 17.03 -11.80
C ILE A 84 6.25 16.62 -13.27
N GLY A 85 6.60 17.52 -14.18
CA GLY A 85 6.61 17.23 -15.60
C GLY A 85 7.53 16.06 -15.95
N THR A 86 7.28 15.43 -17.10
CA THR A 86 8.02 14.25 -17.58
C THR A 86 9.54 14.42 -17.47
N ALA A 87 10.07 15.59 -17.81
CA ALA A 87 11.50 15.89 -17.74
C ALA A 87 12.07 15.82 -16.30
N ARG A 88 11.28 16.18 -15.27
CA ARG A 88 11.70 16.13 -13.86
C ARG A 88 11.68 14.71 -13.31
N LEU A 89 10.72 13.89 -13.77
CA LEU A 89 10.65 12.47 -13.41
C LEU A 89 11.63 11.60 -14.19
N GLN A 90 12.09 12.05 -15.36
CA GLN A 90 12.92 11.24 -16.26
C GLN A 90 14.15 10.60 -15.58
N PRO A 91 14.94 11.31 -14.74
CA PRO A 91 16.08 10.68 -14.07
C PRO A 91 15.68 9.54 -13.13
N LEU A 92 14.56 9.67 -12.40
CA LEU A 92 14.01 8.58 -11.60
C LEU A 92 13.57 7.41 -12.48
N MET A 93 12.86 7.71 -13.57
CA MET A 93 12.37 6.70 -14.51
C MET A 93 13.51 5.92 -15.17
N ASP A 94 14.65 6.56 -15.45
CA ASP A 94 15.82 5.89 -16.02
C ASP A 94 16.48 4.93 -15.02
N ARG A 95 16.58 5.31 -13.73
CA ARG A 95 17.08 4.41 -12.67
C ARG A 95 16.18 3.20 -12.49
N LEU A 96 14.87 3.40 -12.45
CA LEU A 96 13.89 2.33 -12.32
C LEU A 96 13.82 1.43 -13.57
N ALA A 97 13.96 2.01 -14.77
CA ALA A 97 14.05 1.22 -16.01
C ALA A 97 15.32 0.38 -16.08
N ALA A 98 16.46 0.90 -15.58
CA ALA A 98 17.71 0.15 -15.51
C ALA A 98 17.65 -1.05 -14.54
N TYR A 99 16.83 -0.96 -13.49
CA TYR A 99 16.50 -2.12 -12.64
C TYR A 99 15.74 -3.21 -13.41
N ALA A 100 15.09 -2.85 -14.53
CA ALA A 100 14.38 -3.73 -15.45
C ALA A 100 13.34 -4.62 -14.76
N PRO A 101 12.40 -4.06 -13.96
CA PRO A 101 11.37 -4.86 -13.31
C PRO A 101 10.52 -5.62 -14.33
N THR A 102 10.24 -6.88 -14.02
CA THR A 102 9.30 -7.72 -14.77
C THR A 102 7.89 -7.64 -14.19
N ILE A 103 7.76 -7.16 -12.95
CA ILE A 103 6.51 -6.97 -12.24
C ILE A 103 6.56 -5.61 -11.53
N ILE A 104 5.47 -4.84 -11.64
CA ILE A 104 5.32 -3.57 -10.93
C ILE A 104 4.03 -3.60 -10.13
N THR A 105 4.10 -3.35 -8.83
CA THR A 105 2.92 -3.25 -7.96
C THR A 105 2.65 -1.80 -7.56
N THR A 106 1.39 -1.47 -7.26
CA THR A 106 0.97 -0.12 -6.87
C THR A 106 0.13 -0.13 -5.59
N GLU A 107 0.14 0.99 -4.87
CA GLU A 107 -0.78 1.27 -3.74
C GLU A 107 -2.17 1.65 -4.27
N ASP A 108 -2.78 0.77 -5.05
CA ASP A 108 -4.18 0.85 -5.45
C ASP A 108 -4.92 -0.40 -4.96
N LEU A 109 -6.19 -0.24 -4.58
CA LEU A 109 -7.07 -1.37 -4.31
C LEU A 109 -7.39 -2.11 -5.61
N SER A 110 -7.40 -3.44 -5.54
CA SER A 110 -7.87 -4.24 -6.67
C SER A 110 -9.38 -4.07 -6.87
N GLY A 111 -9.85 -4.18 -8.11
CA GLY A 111 -11.28 -4.18 -8.39
C GLY A 111 -12.02 -5.32 -7.70
N GLU A 112 -11.37 -6.48 -7.52
CA GLU A 112 -11.89 -7.63 -6.77
C GLU A 112 -12.15 -7.27 -5.30
N THR A 113 -11.17 -6.62 -4.64
CA THR A 113 -11.31 -6.12 -3.27
C THR A 113 -12.43 -5.08 -3.18
N CYS A 114 -12.50 -4.16 -4.14
CA CYS A 114 -13.53 -3.14 -4.18
C CYS A 114 -14.95 -3.69 -4.39
N ASP A 115 -15.11 -4.70 -5.25
CA ASP A 115 -16.36 -5.44 -5.43
C ASP A 115 -16.80 -6.13 -4.13
N LEU A 116 -15.87 -6.81 -3.45
CA LEU A 116 -16.11 -7.38 -2.12
C LEU A 116 -16.58 -6.31 -1.14
N MET A 117 -15.83 -5.22 -0.99
CA MET A 117 -16.15 -4.19 0.00
C MET A 117 -17.56 -3.59 -0.21
N ARG A 118 -17.91 -3.29 -1.47
CA ARG A 118 -19.24 -2.73 -1.81
C ARG A 118 -20.39 -3.70 -1.53
N ARG A 119 -20.17 -5.02 -1.64
CA ARG A 119 -21.18 -6.05 -1.33
C ARG A 119 -21.36 -6.29 0.17
N HIS A 120 -20.46 -5.77 1.01
CA HIS A 120 -20.49 -5.97 2.46
C HIS A 120 -20.47 -4.63 3.22
N PRO A 121 -21.47 -3.73 3.01
CA PRO A 121 -21.49 -2.39 3.60
C PRO A 121 -21.69 -2.38 5.13
N ALA A 122 -22.09 -3.51 5.72
CA ALA A 122 -22.16 -3.68 7.18
C ALA A 122 -20.79 -4.00 7.81
N VAL A 123 -19.80 -4.35 6.99
CA VAL A 123 -18.43 -4.69 7.42
C VAL A 123 -17.46 -3.59 7.00
N TYR A 124 -17.56 -3.11 5.76
CA TYR A 124 -16.67 -2.09 5.20
C TYR A 124 -17.34 -0.75 5.17
N LEU A 125 -16.61 0.27 5.61
CA LEU A 125 -17.12 1.62 5.70
C LEU A 125 -17.36 2.20 4.29
N PRO A 126 -18.53 2.84 4.03
CA PRO A 126 -18.81 3.44 2.73
C PRO A 126 -17.74 4.45 2.29
N GLU A 127 -17.19 5.23 3.22
CA GLU A 127 -16.12 6.19 2.95
C GLU A 127 -14.90 5.54 2.30
N ASP A 128 -14.52 4.32 2.71
CA ASP A 128 -13.36 3.63 2.15
C ASP A 128 -13.63 3.26 0.69
N THR A 129 -14.83 2.75 0.41
CA THR A 129 -15.23 2.40 -0.97
C THR A 129 -15.47 3.60 -1.87
N THR A 130 -15.81 4.77 -1.32
CA THR A 130 -15.96 6.00 -2.12
C THR A 130 -14.62 6.70 -2.36
N THR A 131 -13.68 6.56 -1.43
CA THR A 131 -12.40 7.26 -1.44
C THR A 131 -11.32 6.51 -2.21
N TYR A 132 -11.20 5.20 -1.97
CA TYR A 132 -10.07 4.40 -2.45
C TYR A 132 -10.43 3.51 -3.65
N CYS A 133 -11.70 3.14 -3.82
CA CYS A 133 -12.11 2.26 -4.91
C CYS A 133 -12.44 3.04 -6.20
N PRO A 134 -11.89 2.63 -7.36
CA PRO A 134 -12.24 3.23 -8.64
C PRO A 134 -13.73 3.11 -8.96
N ASP A 135 -14.33 4.19 -9.46
CA ASP A 135 -15.67 4.12 -10.07
C ASP A 135 -15.57 3.44 -11.45
N THR A 136 -16.37 2.39 -11.63
CA THR A 136 -16.44 1.59 -12.87
C THR A 136 -17.72 1.83 -13.65
N SER A 137 -18.61 2.73 -13.20
CA SER A 137 -19.95 2.94 -13.77
C SER A 137 -19.93 3.30 -15.25
N GLU A 138 -19.03 4.18 -15.68
CA GLU A 138 -18.87 4.55 -17.09
C GLU A 138 -18.35 3.38 -17.93
N ALA A 139 -17.39 2.61 -17.40
CA ALA A 139 -16.82 1.47 -18.09
C ALA A 139 -17.82 0.32 -18.21
N ALA A 140 -18.62 0.09 -17.17
CA ALA A 140 -19.73 -0.86 -17.21
C ALA A 140 -20.77 -0.46 -18.26
N ARG A 141 -21.08 0.84 -18.39
CA ARG A 141 -21.99 1.34 -19.43
C ARG A 141 -21.43 1.14 -20.85
N ALA A 142 -20.14 1.40 -21.05
CA ALA A 142 -19.50 1.29 -22.36
C ALA A 142 -19.28 -0.16 -22.81
N THR A 143 -18.97 -1.06 -21.86
CA THR A 143 -18.60 -2.46 -22.15
C THR A 143 -19.74 -3.45 -21.91
N GLY A 144 -20.75 -3.09 -21.12
CA GLY A 144 -21.79 -4.00 -20.64
C GLY A 144 -21.31 -4.99 -19.57
N LEU A 145 -20.13 -4.78 -18.98
CA LEU A 145 -19.51 -5.71 -18.03
C LEU A 145 -19.57 -5.19 -16.59
N ASP A 146 -19.92 -6.07 -15.66
CA ASP A 146 -19.66 -5.86 -14.24
C ASP A 146 -18.20 -6.18 -13.89
N VAL A 147 -17.78 -5.85 -12.67
CA VAL A 147 -16.39 -6.03 -12.22
C VAL A 147 -15.93 -7.49 -12.27
N PRO A 148 -16.69 -8.48 -11.73
CA PRO A 148 -16.29 -9.88 -11.80
C PRO A 148 -16.14 -10.41 -13.23
N THR A 149 -17.08 -10.07 -14.12
CA THR A 149 -17.04 -10.52 -15.52
C THR A 149 -15.86 -9.88 -16.26
N ALA A 150 -15.65 -8.56 -16.08
CA ALA A 150 -14.51 -7.86 -16.67
C ALA A 150 -13.16 -8.44 -16.19
N LEU A 151 -13.03 -8.72 -14.88
CA LEU A 151 -11.82 -9.35 -14.32
C LEU A 151 -11.55 -10.73 -14.92
N GLY A 152 -12.60 -11.55 -15.11
CA GLY A 152 -12.50 -12.83 -15.80
C GLY A 152 -11.98 -12.69 -17.23
N GLN A 153 -12.50 -11.70 -17.97
CA GLN A 153 -12.05 -11.41 -19.34
C GLN A 153 -10.62 -10.86 -19.40
N VAL A 154 -10.20 -10.00 -18.45
CA VAL A 154 -8.80 -9.55 -18.31
C VAL A 154 -7.88 -10.77 -18.13
N ARG A 155 -8.19 -11.67 -17.20
CA ARG A 155 -7.38 -12.88 -16.95
C ARG A 155 -7.32 -13.80 -18.18
N ALA A 156 -8.41 -13.92 -18.94
CA ALA A 156 -8.42 -14.67 -20.19
C ALA A 156 -7.53 -14.00 -21.26
N ALA A 157 -7.72 -12.70 -21.49
CA ALA A 157 -6.99 -11.93 -22.49
C ALA A 157 -5.47 -11.92 -22.24
N LEU A 158 -5.04 -11.79 -20.98
CA LEU A 158 -3.62 -11.82 -20.61
C LEU A 158 -2.98 -13.21 -20.84
N ARG A 159 -3.71 -14.30 -20.60
CA ARG A 159 -3.20 -15.67 -20.83
C ARG A 159 -3.06 -16.01 -22.32
N SER A 160 -3.94 -15.47 -23.16
CA SER A 160 -3.92 -15.70 -24.61
C SER A 160 -3.29 -14.55 -25.39
N SER A 161 -2.58 -13.64 -24.72
CA SER A 161 -2.07 -12.42 -25.37
C SER A 161 -0.97 -12.78 -26.38
N PRO A 162 -1.04 -12.29 -27.63
CA PRO A 162 0.03 -12.48 -28.59
C PRO A 162 1.29 -11.70 -28.15
N SER A 163 2.46 -12.10 -28.67
CA SER A 163 3.72 -11.39 -28.41
C SER A 163 3.70 -9.93 -28.87
N ALA A 164 2.91 -9.61 -29.90
CA ALA A 164 2.67 -8.25 -30.38
C ALA A 164 1.15 -7.98 -30.51
N PRO A 165 0.49 -7.48 -29.44
CA PRO A 165 -0.93 -7.13 -29.49
C PRO A 165 -1.23 -6.03 -30.50
N THR A 166 -2.30 -6.21 -31.27
CA THR A 166 -2.78 -5.19 -32.22
C THR A 166 -3.32 -3.97 -31.47
N PRO A 167 -3.41 -2.79 -32.12
CA PRO A 167 -4.01 -1.61 -31.51
C PRO A 167 -5.44 -1.84 -31.00
N ALA A 168 -6.24 -2.62 -31.73
CA ALA A 168 -7.60 -2.99 -31.32
C ALA A 168 -7.59 -3.85 -30.04
N GLN A 169 -6.70 -4.83 -29.96
CA GLN A 169 -6.56 -5.66 -28.75
C GLN A 169 -6.13 -4.84 -27.53
N ARG A 170 -5.23 -3.86 -27.70
CA ARG A 170 -4.80 -2.99 -26.60
C ARG A 170 -5.91 -2.06 -26.11
N ARG A 171 -6.67 -1.45 -27.04
CA ARG A 171 -7.85 -0.66 -26.68
C ARG A 171 -8.90 -1.50 -25.95
N HIS A 172 -9.14 -2.72 -26.44
CA HIS A 172 -10.04 -3.66 -25.79
C HIS A 172 -9.59 -4.00 -24.37
N LEU A 173 -8.32 -4.38 -24.20
CA LEU A 173 -7.77 -4.69 -22.89
C LEU A 173 -7.77 -3.48 -21.94
N ALA A 174 -7.56 -2.26 -22.46
CA ALA A 174 -7.71 -1.04 -21.68
C ALA A 174 -9.16 -0.84 -21.19
N ALA A 175 -10.15 -1.07 -22.04
CA ALA A 175 -11.56 -1.01 -21.66
C ALA A 175 -11.91 -2.06 -20.58
N LEU A 176 -11.40 -3.28 -20.73
CA LEU A 176 -11.57 -4.35 -19.73
C LEU A 176 -10.96 -3.97 -18.38
N PHE A 177 -9.75 -3.41 -18.36
CA PHE A 177 -9.11 -2.94 -17.12
C PHE A 177 -9.90 -1.80 -16.45
N LEU A 178 -10.49 -0.86 -17.21
CA LEU A 178 -11.36 0.17 -16.63
C LEU A 178 -12.63 -0.45 -16.03
N ALA A 179 -13.24 -1.43 -16.71
CA ALA A 179 -14.42 -2.14 -16.22
C ALA A 179 -14.13 -3.03 -15.01
N SER A 180 -12.94 -3.63 -14.95
CA SER A 180 -12.49 -4.44 -13.82
C SER A 180 -11.94 -3.62 -12.65
N GLY A 181 -12.00 -2.28 -12.70
CA GLY A 181 -11.52 -1.43 -11.62
C GLY A 181 -10.00 -1.37 -11.47
N GLU A 182 -9.23 -1.50 -12.56
CA GLU A 182 -7.77 -1.34 -12.58
C GLU A 182 -7.30 -0.19 -13.52
N PRO A 183 -7.58 1.08 -13.20
CA PRO A 183 -7.22 2.21 -14.07
C PRO A 183 -5.73 2.33 -14.44
N PRO A 184 -4.76 2.09 -13.52
CA PRO A 184 -3.34 2.13 -13.89
C PRO A 184 -2.98 1.11 -14.98
N SER A 185 -3.52 -0.11 -14.91
CA SER A 185 -3.32 -1.15 -15.94
C SER A 185 -3.97 -0.77 -17.28
N ALA A 186 -5.12 -0.09 -17.25
CA ALA A 186 -5.72 0.46 -18.47
C ALA A 186 -4.81 1.52 -19.12
N LEU A 187 -4.19 2.38 -18.31
CA LEU A 187 -3.25 3.39 -18.79
C LEU A 187 -2.00 2.76 -19.40
N VAL A 188 -1.50 1.64 -18.85
CA VAL A 188 -0.38 0.88 -19.46
C VAL A 188 -0.67 0.50 -20.91
N GLN A 189 -1.88 -0.01 -21.18
CA GLN A 189 -2.28 -0.40 -22.54
C GLN A 189 -2.46 0.82 -23.46
N TRP A 190 -3.04 1.90 -22.93
CA TRP A 190 -3.22 3.15 -23.66
C TRP A 190 -1.89 3.81 -24.07
N LEU A 191 -0.91 3.83 -23.16
CA LEU A 191 0.41 4.42 -23.42
C LEU A 191 1.26 3.61 -24.40
N GLN A 192 0.95 2.32 -24.61
CA GLN A 192 1.61 1.49 -25.62
C GLN A 192 1.00 1.61 -27.03
N LEU A 193 -0.09 2.37 -27.19
CA LEU A 193 -0.65 2.70 -28.50
C LEU A 193 0.16 3.80 -29.17
N ALA A 194 0.31 3.72 -30.50
CA ALA A 194 0.78 4.85 -31.28
C ALA A 194 -0.23 6.03 -31.15
N PRO A 195 0.21 7.31 -31.24
CA PRO A 195 -0.67 8.46 -31.03
C PRO A 195 -1.93 8.47 -31.92
N ALA A 196 -1.84 7.97 -33.15
CA ALA A 196 -2.99 7.85 -34.06
C ALA A 196 -4.02 6.80 -33.62
N GLU A 197 -3.58 5.80 -32.85
CA GLU A 197 -4.41 4.70 -32.34
C GLU A 197 -5.00 4.99 -30.95
N GLN A 198 -4.58 6.08 -30.31
CA GLN A 198 -5.13 6.62 -29.06
C GLN A 198 -6.47 7.33 -29.30
N ARG A 199 -7.46 6.53 -29.70
CA ARG A 199 -8.82 6.93 -30.07
C ARG A 199 -9.86 5.95 -29.54
N SER A 200 -11.14 6.32 -29.66
CA SER A 200 -12.26 5.43 -29.35
C SER A 200 -12.33 4.23 -30.30
N GLY A 201 -12.91 3.13 -29.81
CA GLY A 201 -13.03 1.85 -30.49
C GLY A 201 -12.78 0.68 -29.54
N ASP A 202 -13.25 -0.51 -29.93
CA ASP A 202 -12.92 -1.79 -29.27
C ASP A 202 -13.35 -1.88 -27.79
N GLY A 203 -14.38 -1.12 -27.39
CA GLY A 203 -14.87 -1.02 -26.00
C GLY A 203 -14.52 0.29 -25.30
N LEU A 204 -13.63 1.10 -25.87
CA LEU A 204 -13.39 2.47 -25.42
C LEU A 204 -14.34 3.44 -26.14
N ASP A 205 -15.24 4.07 -25.41
CA ASP A 205 -16.02 5.21 -25.91
C ASP A 205 -15.27 6.55 -25.71
N ALA A 206 -15.92 7.67 -26.02
CA ALA A 206 -15.30 8.99 -25.85
C ALA A 206 -15.04 9.34 -24.38
N ALA A 207 -15.89 8.89 -23.44
CA ALA A 207 -15.75 9.18 -22.02
C ALA A 207 -14.56 8.42 -21.43
N LEU A 208 -14.41 7.13 -21.76
CA LEU A 208 -13.27 6.33 -21.31
C LEU A 208 -11.94 6.84 -21.89
N VAL A 209 -11.92 7.27 -23.15
CA VAL A 209 -10.75 7.93 -23.75
C VAL A 209 -10.40 9.23 -23.02
N ALA A 210 -11.39 10.08 -22.73
CA ALA A 210 -11.17 11.30 -21.95
C ALA A 210 -10.62 10.99 -20.55
N ARG A 211 -11.14 9.93 -19.91
CA ARG A 211 -10.66 9.45 -18.61
C ARG A 211 -9.20 9.01 -18.69
N LEU A 212 -8.80 8.21 -19.69
CA LEU A 212 -7.39 7.81 -19.89
C LEU A 212 -6.47 9.02 -20.09
N ARG A 213 -6.86 9.98 -20.94
CA ARG A 213 -6.10 11.23 -21.14
C ARG A 213 -5.97 12.05 -19.87
N SER A 214 -6.99 12.07 -19.02
CA SER A 214 -6.91 12.76 -17.73
C SER A 214 -5.89 12.11 -16.78
N MET A 215 -5.76 10.78 -16.81
CA MET A 215 -4.77 10.06 -15.99
C MET A 215 -3.34 10.36 -16.42
N GLU A 216 -3.08 10.58 -17.71
CA GLU A 216 -1.74 10.95 -18.22
C GLU A 216 -1.18 12.22 -17.56
N GLN A 217 -2.04 13.12 -17.10
CA GLN A 217 -1.65 14.40 -16.50
C GLN A 217 -1.83 14.44 -14.98
N ARG A 218 -2.46 13.42 -14.38
CA ARG A 218 -2.80 13.43 -12.96
C ARG A 218 -1.54 13.21 -12.11
N PRO A 219 -1.28 14.05 -11.08
CA PRO A 219 -0.16 13.87 -10.16
C PRO A 219 -0.40 12.67 -9.24
N ASN A 220 -0.14 11.47 -9.75
CA ASN A 220 -0.36 10.21 -9.04
C ASN A 220 0.70 9.20 -9.48
N GLU A 221 1.27 8.50 -8.52
CA GLU A 221 2.45 7.66 -8.65
C GLU A 221 2.16 6.43 -9.51
N SER A 222 0.96 5.85 -9.35
CA SER A 222 0.48 4.73 -10.14
C SER A 222 0.41 5.08 -11.63
N TYR A 223 0.11 6.34 -11.98
CA TYR A 223 0.10 6.80 -13.36
C TYR A 223 1.46 7.30 -13.84
N GLN A 224 2.08 8.23 -13.11
CA GLN A 224 3.28 8.94 -13.55
C GLN A 224 4.56 8.11 -13.42
N ILE A 225 4.56 7.09 -12.55
CA ILE A 225 5.72 6.21 -12.35
C ILE A 225 5.36 4.80 -12.82
N ALA A 226 4.44 4.13 -12.14
CA ALA A 226 4.22 2.71 -12.36
C ALA A 226 3.70 2.38 -13.77
N ALA A 227 2.60 3.01 -14.21
CA ALA A 227 2.01 2.74 -15.52
C ALA A 227 2.92 3.20 -16.68
N ARG A 228 3.55 4.38 -16.57
CA ARG A 228 4.52 4.87 -17.57
C ARG A 228 5.74 3.95 -17.67
N LEU A 229 6.26 3.45 -16.55
CA LEU A 229 7.38 2.53 -16.54
C LEU A 229 7.00 1.17 -17.13
N ALA A 230 5.85 0.62 -16.73
CA ALA A 230 5.32 -0.62 -17.30
C ALA A 230 5.15 -0.51 -18.82
N ALA A 231 4.58 0.60 -19.31
CA ALA A 231 4.46 0.86 -20.75
C ALA A 231 5.82 0.95 -21.46
N ARG A 232 6.80 1.66 -20.87
CA ARG A 232 8.18 1.75 -21.40
C ARG A 232 8.85 0.39 -21.50
N LEU A 233 8.59 -0.51 -20.54
CA LEU A 233 9.17 -1.85 -20.48
C LEU A 233 8.36 -2.91 -21.25
N GLY A 234 7.23 -2.54 -21.87
CA GLY A 234 6.37 -3.47 -22.60
C GLY A 234 5.57 -4.44 -21.71
N LEU A 235 5.46 -4.15 -20.41
CA LEU A 235 4.64 -4.93 -19.49
C LEU A 235 3.15 -4.74 -19.82
N GLN A 236 2.32 -5.76 -19.56
CA GLN A 236 0.90 -5.72 -19.92
C GLN A 236 0.01 -5.09 -18.85
N ARG A 237 0.50 -4.96 -17.61
CA ARG A 237 -0.25 -4.42 -16.49
C ARG A 237 0.68 -3.96 -15.38
N VAL A 238 0.10 -3.27 -14.41
CA VAL A 238 0.63 -3.21 -13.05
C VAL A 238 -0.28 -4.05 -12.14
N HIS A 239 0.17 -4.34 -10.92
CA HIS A 239 -0.56 -5.16 -9.97
C HIS A 239 -1.01 -4.31 -8.77
N PRO A 240 -2.32 -4.10 -8.57
CA PRO A 240 -2.81 -3.43 -7.37
C PRO A 240 -2.47 -4.29 -6.15
N ALA A 241 -1.85 -3.68 -5.14
CA ALA A 241 -1.41 -4.38 -3.94
C ALA A 241 -1.99 -3.78 -2.65
N ASP A 242 -2.72 -2.67 -2.70
CA ASP A 242 -3.31 -2.09 -1.50
C ASP A 242 -4.42 -2.98 -0.91
N ASP A 243 -4.68 -2.84 0.38
CA ASP A 243 -5.74 -3.57 1.08
C ASP A 243 -6.30 -2.81 2.29
N HIS A 244 -7.47 -2.20 2.10
CA HIS A 244 -8.22 -1.48 3.14
C HIS A 244 -9.23 -2.38 3.87
N THR A 245 -9.24 -3.69 3.61
CA THR A 245 -10.18 -4.59 4.28
C THR A 245 -9.85 -4.79 5.77
N GLY A 246 -8.69 -4.27 6.22
CA GLY A 246 -8.19 -4.33 7.59
C GLY A 246 -8.56 -3.11 8.44
N ASP A 247 -9.14 -2.08 7.82
CA ASP A 247 -9.35 -0.78 8.46
C ASP A 247 -10.62 -0.71 9.31
N ASN A 248 -11.50 -1.72 9.15
CA ASN A 248 -12.87 -1.80 9.67
C ASN A 248 -12.97 -2.09 11.18
N VAL A 249 -12.31 -1.29 12.01
CA VAL A 249 -12.44 -1.41 13.46
C VAL A 249 -13.52 -0.47 13.97
N ASP A 250 -14.44 -1.01 14.76
CA ASP A 250 -15.44 -0.19 15.46
C ASP A 250 -14.75 0.74 16.47
N LEU A 251 -14.72 2.03 16.13
CA LEU A 251 -14.31 3.11 17.00
C LEU A 251 -15.55 3.67 17.66
N ALA A 252 -15.81 3.28 18.91
CA ALA A 252 -16.94 3.80 19.70
C ALA A 252 -17.00 5.35 19.76
N ASP A 253 -15.84 6.02 19.65
CA ASP A 253 -15.75 7.48 19.53
C ASP A 253 -14.63 7.88 18.54
N PRO A 254 -14.96 8.03 17.23
CA PRO A 254 -13.98 8.40 16.21
C PRO A 254 -13.37 9.79 16.43
N ALA A 255 -14.11 10.71 17.05
CA ALA A 255 -13.64 12.07 17.32
C ALA A 255 -12.60 12.10 18.44
N ALA A 256 -12.86 11.38 19.54
CA ALA A 256 -11.88 11.22 20.62
C ALA A 256 -10.63 10.47 20.13
N TYR A 257 -10.82 9.44 19.31
CA TYR A 257 -9.74 8.73 18.64
C TYR A 257 -8.87 9.70 17.83
N GLY A 258 -9.47 10.46 16.90
CA GLY A 258 -8.75 11.38 16.03
C GLY A 258 -8.01 12.46 16.82
N LYS A 259 -8.64 13.03 17.85
CA LYS A 259 -8.02 14.02 18.74
C LYS A 259 -6.81 13.47 19.49
N ALA A 260 -6.90 12.24 20.01
CA ALA A 260 -5.83 11.62 20.77
C ALA A 260 -4.59 11.35 19.89
N ILE A 261 -4.81 10.79 18.69
CA ILE A 261 -3.73 10.51 17.74
C ILE A 261 -3.10 11.82 17.23
N GLN A 262 -3.92 12.80 16.85
CA GLN A 262 -3.41 14.11 16.40
C GLN A 262 -2.54 14.79 17.47
N ALA A 263 -2.96 14.76 18.74
CA ALA A 263 -2.17 15.35 19.82
C ALA A 263 -0.81 14.65 20.00
N ALA A 264 -0.76 13.33 19.81
CA ALA A 264 0.49 12.58 19.85
C ALA A 264 1.43 12.98 18.69
N TRP A 265 0.88 13.12 17.48
CA TRP A 265 1.64 13.60 16.31
C TRP A 265 2.13 15.04 16.48
N ASP A 266 1.29 15.95 16.96
CA ASP A 266 1.65 17.36 17.16
C ASP A 266 2.85 17.50 18.12
N LYS A 267 2.88 16.68 19.18
CA LYS A 267 4.00 16.62 20.12
C LYS A 267 5.29 16.11 19.46
N ALA A 268 5.21 15.18 18.51
CA ALA A 268 6.37 14.60 17.84
C ALA A 268 6.83 15.37 16.60
N ALA A 269 5.93 16.12 15.96
CA ALA A 269 6.14 16.81 14.68
C ALA A 269 7.40 17.69 14.63
N PRO A 270 7.79 18.45 15.67
CA PRO A 270 9.01 19.26 15.63
C PRO A 270 10.28 18.45 15.34
N ARG A 271 10.33 17.16 15.71
CA ARG A 271 11.50 16.29 15.48
C ARG A 271 11.76 16.01 14.00
N ALA A 272 10.71 16.01 13.17
CA ALA A 272 10.80 15.75 11.73
C ALA A 272 10.76 17.04 10.88
N ARG A 273 10.78 18.22 11.51
CA ARG A 273 10.65 19.52 10.81
C ARG A 273 11.71 19.69 9.72
N ALA A 274 12.99 19.55 10.07
CA ALA A 274 14.09 19.75 9.13
C ALA A 274 14.05 18.76 7.96
N MET A 275 13.67 17.51 8.22
CA MET A 275 13.49 16.48 7.19
C MET A 275 12.37 16.86 6.21
N ARG A 276 11.20 17.27 6.73
CA ARG A 276 10.06 17.69 5.91
C ARG A 276 10.34 18.96 5.10
N GLU A 277 10.98 19.96 5.73
CA GLU A 277 11.40 21.19 5.03
C GLU A 277 12.37 20.90 3.89
N ARG A 278 13.27 19.92 4.08
CA ARG A 278 14.18 19.46 3.02
C ARG A 278 13.43 18.76 1.89
N GLU A 279 12.49 17.87 2.21
CA GLU A 279 11.64 17.20 1.21
C GLU A 279 10.84 18.21 0.39
N ASP A 280 10.18 19.17 1.05
CA ASP A 280 9.40 20.23 0.40
C ASP A 280 10.28 21.12 -0.49
N GLN A 281 11.50 21.43 -0.04
CA GLN A 281 12.47 22.18 -0.83
C GLN A 281 12.88 21.44 -2.11
N LEU A 282 13.16 20.12 -2.00
CA LEU A 282 13.52 19.30 -3.17
C LEU A 282 12.35 19.22 -4.16
N ALA A 283 11.14 19.00 -3.68
CA ALA A 283 9.92 18.99 -4.49
C ALA A 283 9.71 20.32 -5.23
N SER A 284 9.80 21.44 -4.51
CA SER A 284 9.61 22.79 -5.06
C SER A 284 10.69 23.16 -6.09
N GLN A 285 11.88 22.57 -6.00
CA GLN A 285 12.96 22.75 -6.97
C GLN A 285 12.87 21.80 -8.18
N GLY A 286 11.87 20.92 -8.24
CA GLY A 286 11.75 19.89 -9.27
C GLY A 286 12.83 18.80 -9.20
N LYS A 287 13.49 18.66 -8.05
CA LYS A 287 14.57 17.68 -7.81
C LYS A 287 14.00 16.35 -7.33
N LEU A 288 13.25 15.70 -8.23
CA LEU A 288 12.45 14.53 -7.86
C LEU A 288 13.31 13.29 -7.59
N LEU A 289 14.40 13.05 -8.33
CA LEU A 289 15.28 11.91 -8.02
C LEU A 289 15.90 12.07 -6.63
N GLU A 290 16.36 13.26 -6.28
CA GLU A 290 16.94 13.57 -4.96
C GLU A 290 15.88 13.48 -3.85
N LEU A 291 14.64 13.89 -4.12
CA LEU A 291 13.52 13.67 -3.20
C LEU A 291 13.30 12.18 -2.94
N TYR A 292 13.21 11.37 -3.99
CA TYR A 292 13.02 9.92 -3.87
C TYR A 292 14.20 9.24 -3.17
N ARG A 293 15.44 9.69 -3.40
CA ARG A 293 16.60 9.26 -2.61
C ARG A 293 16.39 9.59 -1.13
N ALA A 294 16.05 10.83 -0.81
CA ALA A 294 15.91 11.28 0.58
C ALA A 294 14.84 10.49 1.36
N ILE A 295 13.66 10.26 0.77
CA ILE A 295 12.56 9.55 1.47
C ILE A 295 12.79 8.03 1.58
N ASN A 296 13.65 7.45 0.73
CA ASN A 296 13.98 6.02 0.75
C ASN A 296 15.23 5.70 1.60
N LEU A 297 15.86 6.68 2.23
CA LEU A 297 16.96 6.44 3.15
C LEU A 297 16.44 5.80 4.45
N PRO A 298 17.12 4.75 4.98
CA PRO A 298 16.72 4.12 6.24
C PRO A 298 16.60 5.11 7.40
N ALA A 299 17.48 6.11 7.47
CA ALA A 299 17.42 7.14 8.52
C ALA A 299 16.17 8.02 8.42
N SER A 300 15.76 8.41 7.20
CA SER A 300 14.54 9.19 6.97
C SER A 300 13.30 8.38 7.34
N GLN A 301 13.26 7.12 6.93
CA GLN A 301 12.16 6.21 7.24
C GLN A 301 12.05 5.98 8.75
N GLN A 302 13.17 5.74 9.43
CA GLN A 302 13.22 5.55 10.88
C GLN A 302 12.68 6.78 11.63
N LEU A 303 13.05 7.99 11.19
CA LEU A 303 12.53 9.21 11.77
C LEU A 303 11.02 9.38 11.49
N ALA A 304 10.59 9.10 10.26
CA ALA A 304 9.19 9.20 9.87
C ALA A 304 8.28 8.27 10.68
N ILE A 305 8.65 6.98 10.82
CA ILE A 305 7.87 6.05 11.66
C ILE A 305 7.93 6.41 13.15
N ALA A 306 9.03 7.03 13.62
CA ALA A 306 9.16 7.44 15.00
C ALA A 306 8.26 8.65 15.36
N VAL A 307 8.03 9.57 14.42
CA VAL A 307 7.13 10.71 14.64
C VAL A 307 5.66 10.42 14.35
N ASP A 308 5.37 9.32 13.66
CA ASP A 308 4.01 8.88 13.38
C ASP A 308 3.59 7.75 14.34
N PHE A 309 4.06 6.53 14.08
CA PHE A 309 3.60 5.32 14.77
C PHE A 309 4.10 5.18 16.19
N ARG A 310 5.39 5.47 16.45
CA ARG A 310 5.88 5.48 17.84
C ARG A 310 5.22 6.60 18.65
N ALA A 311 4.94 7.74 18.02
CA ALA A 311 4.21 8.82 18.66
C ALA A 311 2.79 8.36 19.02
N ALA A 312 2.06 7.78 18.07
CA ALA A 312 0.74 7.20 18.30
C ALA A 312 0.76 6.15 19.42
N LEU A 313 1.69 5.18 19.40
CA LEU A 313 1.82 4.17 20.46
C LEU A 313 2.14 4.74 21.85
N SER A 314 2.66 5.96 21.92
CA SER A 314 2.95 6.65 23.18
C SER A 314 1.73 7.36 23.77
N GLU A 315 0.58 7.36 23.09
CA GLU A 315 -0.63 7.96 23.62
C GLU A 315 -1.14 7.20 24.85
N GLY A 316 -1.62 7.94 25.85
CA GLY A 316 -1.96 7.39 27.16
C GLY A 316 -3.45 7.12 27.38
N SER A 317 -4.28 7.12 26.33
CA SER A 317 -5.73 7.02 26.53
C SER A 317 -6.11 5.66 27.15
N PRO A 318 -7.09 5.60 28.07
CA PRO A 318 -7.59 4.32 28.59
C PRO A 318 -8.11 3.37 27.49
N GLN A 319 -8.57 3.93 26.37
CA GLN A 319 -9.09 3.22 25.21
C GLN A 319 -8.00 2.58 24.34
N ARG A 320 -6.72 2.92 24.58
CA ARG A 320 -5.54 2.43 23.84
C ARG A 320 -5.66 2.70 22.34
N TYR A 321 -5.98 3.95 21.98
CA TYR A 321 -6.18 4.37 20.59
C TYR A 321 -4.93 4.17 19.73
N GLY A 322 -3.73 4.38 20.26
CA GLY A 322 -2.46 4.19 19.55
C GLY A 322 -2.16 2.73 19.26
N TYR A 323 -2.50 1.82 20.17
CA TYR A 323 -2.46 0.38 19.89
C TYR A 323 -3.37 0.04 18.70
N ARG A 324 -4.63 0.52 18.72
CA ARG A 324 -5.57 0.29 17.61
C ARG A 324 -5.12 0.93 16.29
N TYR A 325 -4.47 2.10 16.35
CA TYR A 325 -3.87 2.74 15.18
C TYR A 325 -2.79 1.86 14.56
N MET A 326 -1.83 1.41 15.38
CA MET A 326 -0.76 0.52 14.92
C MET A 326 -1.30 -0.80 14.38
N SER A 327 -2.21 -1.46 15.12
CA SER A 327 -2.75 -2.76 14.69
C SER A 327 -3.42 -2.69 13.32
N ARG A 328 -4.19 -1.63 13.03
CA ARG A 328 -4.80 -1.45 11.70
C ARG A 328 -3.76 -1.26 10.61
N TRP A 329 -2.76 -0.42 10.88
CA TRP A 329 -1.66 -0.19 9.95
C TRP A 329 -0.91 -1.49 9.63
N GLU A 330 -0.62 -2.31 10.65
CA GLU A 330 0.04 -3.60 10.48
C GLU A 330 -0.83 -4.59 9.69
N ILE A 331 -2.14 -4.66 9.96
CA ILE A 331 -3.05 -5.52 9.20
C ILE A 331 -3.07 -5.14 7.72
N ARG A 332 -3.20 -3.85 7.40
CA ARG A 332 -3.15 -3.34 6.01
C ARG A 332 -1.83 -3.75 5.36
N ASN A 333 -0.69 -3.44 5.99
CA ASN A 333 0.62 -3.78 5.42
C ASN A 333 0.84 -5.30 5.26
N LEU A 334 0.35 -6.15 6.17
CA LEU A 334 0.47 -7.61 6.05
C LEU A 334 -0.29 -8.12 4.83
N ARG A 335 -1.50 -7.60 4.61
CA ARG A 335 -2.32 -7.94 3.43
C ARG A 335 -1.68 -7.39 2.15
N MET A 336 -1.14 -6.18 2.19
CA MET A 336 -0.41 -5.63 1.05
C MET A 336 0.81 -6.46 0.67
N VAL A 337 1.61 -6.88 1.66
CA VAL A 337 2.77 -7.77 1.45
C VAL A 337 2.33 -9.12 0.86
N SER A 338 1.19 -9.67 1.33
CA SER A 338 0.58 -10.86 0.73
C SER A 338 0.21 -10.63 -0.75
N ASN A 339 -0.38 -9.49 -1.09
CA ASN A 339 -0.73 -9.15 -2.47
C ASN A 339 0.52 -8.96 -3.36
N VAL A 340 1.58 -8.35 -2.82
CA VAL A 340 2.88 -8.27 -3.50
C VAL A 340 3.43 -9.66 -3.76
N ARG A 341 3.44 -10.57 -2.78
CA ARG A 341 3.88 -11.97 -2.97
C ARG A 341 3.03 -12.70 -4.02
N ALA A 342 1.71 -12.50 -4.02
CA ALA A 342 0.82 -13.12 -4.99
C ALA A 342 1.14 -12.70 -6.44
N SER A 343 1.63 -11.47 -6.65
CA SER A 343 1.95 -10.97 -8.00
C SER A 343 3.07 -11.74 -8.71
N PHE A 344 3.97 -12.38 -7.97
CA PHE A 344 5.13 -13.11 -8.51
C PHE A 344 5.19 -14.59 -8.08
N ALA A 345 4.13 -15.13 -7.48
CA ALA A 345 4.12 -16.50 -6.97
C ALA A 345 4.47 -17.55 -8.04
N ASP A 346 4.03 -17.33 -9.28
CA ASP A 346 4.26 -18.23 -10.42
C ASP A 346 5.47 -17.85 -11.28
N GLN A 347 6.30 -16.88 -10.81
CA GLN A 347 7.43 -16.34 -11.58
C GLN A 347 8.74 -16.35 -10.75
N PRO A 348 9.38 -17.52 -10.56
CA PRO A 348 10.68 -17.60 -9.91
C PRO A 348 11.71 -16.70 -10.60
N GLY A 349 12.54 -16.00 -9.83
CA GLY A 349 13.57 -15.12 -10.37
C GLY A 349 13.06 -13.80 -10.93
N ALA A 350 11.81 -13.43 -10.65
CA ALA A 350 11.26 -12.14 -11.07
C ALA A 350 12.04 -10.96 -10.45
N ARG A 351 11.96 -9.80 -11.12
CA ARG A 351 12.38 -8.50 -10.57
C ARG A 351 11.14 -7.66 -10.32
N VAL A 352 10.83 -7.44 -9.05
CA VAL A 352 9.59 -6.77 -8.62
C VAL A 352 9.93 -5.35 -8.19
N LEU A 353 9.20 -4.37 -8.72
CA LEU A 353 9.19 -3.00 -8.21
C LEU A 353 7.86 -2.75 -7.50
N ALA A 354 7.89 -2.58 -6.18
CA ALA A 354 6.72 -2.17 -5.41
C ALA A 354 6.71 -0.66 -5.20
N VAL A 355 5.81 0.05 -5.89
CA VAL A 355 5.62 1.50 -5.72
C VAL A 355 4.54 1.72 -4.67
N VAL A 356 4.93 2.24 -3.51
CA VAL A 356 4.04 2.39 -2.35
C VAL A 356 4.39 3.65 -1.57
N GLY A 357 3.45 4.27 -0.88
CA GLY A 357 3.70 5.41 0.00
C GLY A 357 4.86 5.14 0.96
N ALA A 358 5.72 6.14 1.16
CA ALA A 358 6.99 5.97 1.89
C ALA A 358 6.83 5.40 3.31
N MET A 359 5.65 5.57 3.93
CA MET A 359 5.34 5.03 5.25
C MET A 359 5.13 3.52 5.25
N HIS A 360 4.79 2.89 4.13
CA HIS A 360 4.65 1.44 4.05
C HIS A 360 6.00 0.71 3.90
N LYS A 361 6.98 1.38 3.29
CA LYS A 361 8.25 0.76 2.91
C LYS A 361 8.96 0.01 4.06
N PRO A 362 9.04 0.50 5.31
CA PRO A 362 9.70 -0.24 6.40
C PRO A 362 9.05 -1.60 6.71
N TRP A 363 7.72 -1.69 6.62
CA TRP A 363 7.00 -2.96 6.81
C TRP A 363 7.19 -3.88 5.61
N PHE A 364 7.15 -3.33 4.41
CA PHE A 364 7.41 -4.08 3.18
C PHE A 364 8.82 -4.66 3.18
N ASP A 365 9.86 -3.85 3.37
CA ASP A 365 11.26 -4.30 3.40
C ASP A 365 11.44 -5.41 4.45
N ASN A 366 10.86 -5.25 5.64
CA ASN A 366 11.00 -6.24 6.71
C ASN A 366 10.23 -7.55 6.45
N TRP A 367 8.96 -7.49 6.07
CA TRP A 367 8.14 -8.70 5.93
C TRP A 367 8.35 -9.43 4.61
N LEU A 368 8.57 -8.72 3.50
CA LEU A 368 8.97 -9.37 2.25
C LEU A 368 10.33 -10.04 2.39
N GLY A 369 11.25 -9.45 3.15
CA GLY A 369 12.57 -10.03 3.44
C GLY A 369 12.54 -11.29 4.32
N GLN A 370 11.39 -11.62 4.92
CA GLN A 370 11.19 -12.87 5.68
C GLN A 370 10.61 -13.99 4.81
N LEU A 371 10.22 -13.71 3.55
CA LEU A 371 9.63 -14.69 2.66
C LEU A 371 10.70 -15.53 1.96
N GLN A 372 10.42 -16.83 1.82
CA GLN A 372 11.31 -17.75 1.11
C GLN A 372 11.46 -17.37 -0.36
N GLY A 373 12.72 -17.39 -0.81
CA GLY A 373 13.14 -17.09 -2.17
C GLY A 373 13.06 -15.61 -2.54
N VAL A 374 13.02 -14.69 -1.56
CA VAL A 374 12.94 -13.25 -1.80
C VAL A 374 14.19 -12.53 -1.29
N ASP A 375 14.80 -11.71 -2.14
CA ASP A 375 15.87 -10.80 -1.79
C ASP A 375 15.40 -9.35 -1.91
N ILE A 376 15.54 -8.59 -0.82
CA ILE A 376 15.23 -7.16 -0.82
C ILE A 376 16.38 -6.39 -1.44
N VAL A 377 16.07 -5.62 -2.48
CA VAL A 377 17.03 -4.73 -3.15
C VAL A 377 16.98 -3.36 -2.50
N ASP A 378 18.13 -2.86 -2.08
CA ASP A 378 18.27 -1.54 -1.50
C ASP A 378 17.95 -0.45 -2.55
N ALA A 379 16.95 0.38 -2.24
CA ALA A 379 16.54 1.48 -3.08
C ALA A 379 17.68 2.49 -3.31
N ALA A 380 18.57 2.70 -2.35
CA ALA A 380 19.71 3.61 -2.51
C ALA A 380 20.68 3.12 -3.59
N GLN A 381 20.85 1.80 -3.74
CA GLN A 381 21.69 1.22 -4.78
C GLN A 381 21.10 1.46 -6.18
N VAL A 382 19.78 1.32 -6.33
CA VAL A 382 19.11 1.49 -7.62
C VAL A 382 18.97 2.98 -7.99
N LEU A 383 18.57 3.82 -7.05
CA LEU A 383 18.43 5.25 -7.26
C LEU A 383 19.81 5.95 -7.40
N GLY A 384 20.88 5.33 -6.91
CA GLY A 384 22.24 5.88 -6.86
C GLY A 384 22.38 6.99 -5.82
N THR A 385 23.58 7.56 -5.72
CA THR A 385 23.89 8.72 -4.86
C THR A 385 23.98 10.01 -5.68
N ASP A 386 23.88 11.16 -5.02
CA ASP A 386 24.10 12.45 -5.66
C ASP A 386 25.51 12.52 -6.25
N GLY A 387 25.63 12.83 -7.56
CA GLY A 387 26.92 13.05 -8.23
C GLY A 387 27.58 11.86 -8.95
N LYS A 388 26.85 10.77 -9.25
CA LYS A 388 27.31 9.73 -10.21
C LYS A 388 26.27 9.37 -11.26
#